data_AF-A0A5B0CT26-F1
#
_entry.id   AF-A0A5B0CT26-F1
#
_cell.length_a   1.000
_cell.length_b   1.000
_cell.length_c   1.000
_cell.angle_alpha   90.00
_cell.angle_beta   90.00
_cell.angle_gamma   90.00
#
_symmetry.space_group_name_H-M   'P 1'
#
loop_
_entity.id
_entity.type
_entity.pdbx_description
1 polymer ?
#
loop_
_entity_poly.entity_id
_entity_poly.type
_entity_poly.pdbx_seq_one_letter_code
_entity_poly.pdbx_strand_id
1 'polypeptide(L)'
;MKMLDRESFIQELGIPLTKARDFSLYDGAPYECVCGQWHSFNQFTGRAFGSTGASAKFLVECPNNKNAATIIKTKNKYIILFDKFISIAGHVDGRQ
;
A
#
# COMPACT_ATOMS: atom_id res chain seq x y z
N MET A 1 2.87 -9.78 5.93
CA MET A 1 2.95 -9.58 4.46
C MET A 1 3.86 -10.62 3.80
N LYS A 2 3.86 -10.77 2.46
CA LYS A 2 4.83 -11.60 1.71
C LYS A 2 5.96 -10.75 1.10
N MET A 3 7.19 -11.23 1.12
CA MET A 3 8.29 -10.60 0.38
C MET A 3 8.26 -11.07 -1.07
N LEU A 4 8.28 -10.14 -2.02
CA LEU A 4 8.26 -10.43 -3.45
C LEU A 4 9.51 -9.88 -4.13
N ASP A 5 9.98 -10.60 -5.15
CA ASP A 5 10.91 -10.06 -6.14
C ASP A 5 10.24 -8.92 -6.93
N ARG A 6 11.04 -8.17 -7.67
CA ARG A 6 10.58 -6.97 -8.38
C ARG A 6 9.47 -7.26 -9.38
N GLU A 7 9.55 -8.35 -10.14
CA GLU A 7 8.58 -8.67 -11.18
C GLU A 7 7.24 -9.09 -10.56
N SER A 8 7.28 -9.98 -9.57
CA SER A 8 6.11 -10.40 -8.81
C SER A 8 5.46 -9.23 -8.06
N PHE A 9 6.27 -8.30 -7.54
CA PHE A 9 5.77 -7.10 -6.85
C PHE A 9 5.04 -6.15 -7.79
N ILE A 10 5.57 -5.93 -9.00
CA ILE A 10 4.91 -5.12 -10.04
C ILE A 10 3.61 -5.79 -10.51
N GLN A 11 3.59 -7.11 -10.65
CA GLN A 11 2.37 -7.85 -10.98
C GLN A 11 1.31 -7.71 -9.87
N GLU A 12 1.71 -7.79 -8.60
CA GLU A 12 0.80 -7.63 -7.46
C GLU A 12 0.28 -6.19 -7.37
N LEU A 13 1.04 -5.16 -7.79
CA LEU A 13 0.55 -3.78 -7.81
C LEU A 13 -0.68 -3.60 -8.70
N GLY A 14 -0.68 -4.25 -9.87
CA GLY A 14 -1.74 -4.10 -10.85
C GLY A 14 -1.69 -2.77 -11.60
N ILE A 15 -2.85 -2.31 -12.07
CA ILE A 15 -2.95 -1.15 -12.99
C ILE A 15 -2.95 0.15 -12.18
N PRO A 16 -2.12 1.15 -12.50
CA PRO A 16 -2.14 2.43 -11.80
C PRO A 16 -3.48 3.15 -11.99
N LEU A 17 -4.02 3.76 -10.92
CA LEU A 17 -5.19 4.62 -11.04
C LEU A 17 -4.76 6.00 -11.54
N THR A 18 -5.18 6.33 -12.76
CA THR A 18 -4.82 7.60 -13.42
C THR A 18 -5.75 8.76 -13.05
N LYS A 19 -6.89 8.48 -12.41
CA LYS A 19 -7.81 9.52 -11.93
C LYS A 19 -7.43 9.93 -10.51
N ALA A 20 -7.22 11.23 -10.32
CA ALA A 20 -7.10 11.83 -9.00
C ALA A 20 -8.38 11.54 -8.20
N ARG A 21 -8.23 10.77 -7.13
CA ARG A 21 -9.30 10.46 -6.19
C ARG A 21 -8.82 10.92 -4.82
N ASP A 22 -9.70 11.57 -4.08
CA ASP A 22 -9.39 11.99 -2.72
C ASP A 22 -9.31 10.75 -1.82
N PHE A 23 -8.16 10.56 -1.18
CA PHE A 23 -7.86 9.47 -0.26
C PHE A 23 -7.59 9.97 1.17
N SER A 24 -7.90 11.23 1.45
CA SER A 24 -7.77 11.86 2.78
C SER A 24 -8.47 11.10 3.89
N LEU A 25 -9.54 10.37 3.57
CA LEU A 25 -10.26 9.49 4.51
C LEU A 25 -9.34 8.47 5.21
N TYR A 26 -8.24 8.08 4.55
CA TYR A 26 -7.31 7.09 5.08
C TYR A 26 -6.06 7.69 5.72
N ASP A 27 -5.88 9.01 5.67
CA ASP A 27 -4.70 9.68 6.23
C ASP A 27 -4.57 9.40 7.73
N GLY A 28 -3.34 9.17 8.18
CA GLY A 28 -3.03 8.82 9.55
C GLY A 28 -3.28 7.35 9.91
N ALA A 29 -4.03 6.59 9.10
CA ALA A 29 -4.34 5.20 9.42
C ALA A 29 -3.07 4.32 9.39
N PRO A 30 -2.88 3.45 10.39
CA PRO A 30 -1.65 2.68 10.52
C PRO A 30 -1.61 1.52 9.53
N TYR A 31 -0.41 1.20 9.04
CA TYR A 31 -0.12 0.02 8.22
C TYR A 31 1.20 -0.62 8.64
N GLU A 32 1.31 -1.94 8.43
CA GLU A 32 2.54 -2.69 8.67
C GLU A 32 3.48 -2.53 7.46
N CYS A 33 4.68 -1.98 7.66
CA CYS A 33 5.64 -1.77 6.58
C CYS A 33 6.63 -2.92 6.45
N VAL A 34 7.22 -3.07 5.27
CA VAL A 34 8.25 -4.07 4.96
C VAL A 34 9.48 -4.02 5.88
N CYS A 35 9.76 -2.88 6.53
CA CYS A 35 10.81 -2.75 7.54
C CYS A 35 10.44 -3.38 8.90
N GLY A 36 9.24 -3.96 9.04
CA GLY A 36 8.72 -4.53 10.28
C GLY A 36 8.13 -3.52 11.27
N GLN A 37 8.10 -2.23 10.91
CA GLN A 37 7.53 -1.17 11.73
C GLN A 37 6.15 -0.76 11.24
N TRP A 38 5.37 -0.13 12.12
CA TRP A 38 4.10 0.49 11.77
C TRP A 38 4.32 1.94 11.34
N HIS A 39 3.69 2.32 10.24
CA HIS A 39 3.70 3.69 9.74
C HIS A 39 2.29 4.19 9.48
N SER A 40 2.13 5.50 9.44
CA SER A 40 0.86 6.14 9.11
C SER A 40 0.77 6.39 7.61
N PHE A 41 -0.37 6.06 7.03
CA PHE A 41 -0.65 6.36 5.63
C PHE A 41 -0.76 7.88 5.41
N ASN A 42 -0.29 8.33 4.24
CA ASN A 42 -0.44 9.70 3.76
C ASN A 42 -0.69 9.66 2.25
N GLN A 43 -1.83 10.21 1.82
CA GLN A 43 -2.29 10.25 0.43
C GLN A 43 -1.31 10.93 -0.54
N PHE A 44 -0.46 11.85 -0.06
CA PHE A 44 0.53 12.54 -0.88
C PHE A 44 1.76 11.67 -1.17
N THR A 45 2.02 10.68 -0.32
CA THR A 45 3.14 9.72 -0.47
C THR A 45 2.70 8.38 -1.07
N GLY A 46 1.44 8.00 -0.85
CA GLY A 46 0.88 6.76 -1.35
C GLY A 46 0.47 6.87 -2.81
N ARG A 47 0.98 6.00 -3.68
CA ARG A 47 0.49 5.89 -5.06
C ARG A 47 -0.66 4.88 -5.11
N ALA A 48 -1.81 5.30 -5.62
CA ALA A 48 -2.99 4.44 -5.70
C ALA A 48 -2.96 3.54 -6.95
N PHE A 49 -3.32 2.28 -6.75
CA PHE A 49 -3.44 1.27 -7.78
C PHE A 49 -4.83 0.67 -7.80
N GLY A 50 -5.24 0.21 -8.96
CA GLY A 50 -6.52 -0.42 -9.21
C GLY A 50 -6.64 -1.68 -8.35
N SER A 51 -7.76 -1.80 -7.66
CA SER A 51 -8.12 -3.02 -6.95
C SER A 51 -9.48 -3.47 -7.46
N THR A 52 -9.66 -4.78 -7.55
CA THR A 52 -10.93 -5.39 -7.92
C THR A 52 -11.91 -5.27 -6.74
N GLY A 53 -13.11 -4.75 -7.00
CA GLY A 53 -14.18 -4.57 -5.99
C GLY A 53 -14.11 -3.26 -5.19
N ALA A 54 -14.65 -3.26 -3.96
CA ALA A 54 -14.81 -2.07 -3.11
C ALA A 54 -13.53 -1.65 -2.34
N SER A 55 -12.45 -2.42 -2.43
CA SER A 55 -11.19 -2.10 -1.75
C SER A 55 -10.28 -1.23 -2.63
N ALA A 56 -9.48 -0.36 -2.01
CA ALA A 56 -8.39 0.38 -2.65
C ALA A 56 -7.04 -0.27 -2.35
N LYS A 57 -6.10 -0.24 -3.30
CA LYS A 57 -4.73 -0.74 -3.16
C LYS A 57 -3.76 0.43 -3.32
N PHE A 58 -2.71 0.48 -2.50
CA PHE A 58 -1.73 1.55 -2.50
C PHE A 58 -0.31 0.97 -2.45
N LEU A 59 0.59 1.62 -3.16
CA LEU A 59 2.03 1.50 -2.99
C LEU A 59 2.50 2.60 -2.05
N VAL A 60 3.13 2.22 -0.96
CA VAL A 60 3.73 3.14 0.01
C VAL A 60 5.21 2.86 0.13
N GLU A 61 6.01 3.91 0.06
CA GLU A 61 7.46 3.84 0.29
C GLU A 61 7.73 3.83 1.80
N CYS A 62 8.75 3.10 2.24
CA CYS A 62 9.12 3.07 3.64
C CYS A 62 9.84 4.38 4.03
N PRO A 63 9.37 5.14 5.03
CA PRO A 63 10.03 6.38 5.47
C PRO A 63 11.42 6.12 6.05
N ASN A 64 11.67 4.92 6.60
CA ASN A 64 12.96 4.55 7.17
C ASN A 64 13.92 3.93 6.14
N ASN A 65 13.42 3.51 4.97
CA ASN A 65 14.24 2.91 3.92
C ASN A 65 13.67 3.25 2.54
N LYS A 66 14.29 4.21 1.86
CA LYS A 66 13.86 4.69 0.54
C LYS A 66 13.92 3.62 -0.57
N ASN A 67 14.66 2.53 -0.35
CA ASN A 67 14.73 1.42 -1.30
C ASN A 67 13.68 0.34 -1.01
N ALA A 68 12.79 0.57 -0.04
CA ALA A 68 11.80 -0.41 0.37
C ALA A 68 10.39 0.13 0.15
N ALA A 69 9.51 -0.71 -0.38
CA ALA A 69 8.13 -0.36 -0.64
C ALA A 69 7.18 -1.48 -0.19
N THR A 70 5.98 -1.09 0.19
CA THR A 70 4.92 -2.00 0.67
C THR A 70 3.65 -1.77 -0.13
N ILE A 71 2.98 -2.85 -0.51
CA ILE A 71 1.64 -2.84 -1.09
C ILE A 71 0.64 -3.04 0.04
N ILE A 72 -0.18 -2.03 0.27
CA ILE A 72 -1.26 -2.08 1.27
C ILE A 72 -2.61 -2.05 0.57
N LYS A 73 -3.63 -2.65 1.19
CA LYS A 73 -5.00 -2.65 0.69
C LYS A 73 -5.97 -2.31 1.80
N THR A 74 -7.03 -1.57 1.48
CA THR A 74 -8.11 -1.31 2.42
C THR A 74 -8.91 -2.58 2.69
N LYS A 75 -9.10 -2.88 3.97
CA LYS A 75 -10.08 -3.85 4.43
C LYS A 75 -11.35 -3.11 4.78
N ASN A 76 -12.43 -3.46 4.11
CA ASN A 76 -13.76 -2.95 4.43
C ASN A 76 -14.55 -4.06 5.13
N LYS A 77 -15.51 -3.70 5.97
CA LYS A 77 -16.52 -4.63 6.53
C LYS A 77 -17.88 -4.20 6.02
N TYR A 78 -18.85 -5.12 5.91
CA TYR A 78 -20.17 -4.93 5.28
C TYR A 78 -20.90 -3.60 5.62
N ILE A 79 -20.63 -2.97 6.77
CA ILE A 79 -21.21 -1.69 7.21
C ILE A 79 -20.15 -0.57 7.36
N ILE A 80 -18.87 -0.92 7.50
CA ILE A 80 -17.77 0.02 7.74
C ILE A 80 -17.00 0.21 6.43
N LEU A 81 -17.04 1.43 5.90
CA LEU A 81 -16.35 1.83 4.67
C LEU A 81 -14.83 1.54 4.71
N PHE A 82 -14.21 1.64 5.90
CA PHE A 82 -12.81 1.32 6.14
C PHE A 82 -12.58 0.80 7.56
N ASP A 83 -12.10 -0.44 7.71
CA ASP A 83 -11.73 -1.04 8.99
C ASP A 83 -10.25 -0.81 9.29
N LYS A 84 -9.37 -1.16 8.35
CA LYS A 84 -7.91 -1.01 8.46
C LYS A 84 -7.18 -1.24 7.14
N PHE A 85 -5.89 -0.95 7.11
CA PHE A 85 -4.99 -1.43 6.08
C PHE A 85 -4.51 -2.87 6.35
N ILE A 86 -4.32 -3.62 5.27
CA ILE A 86 -3.62 -4.91 5.28
C ILE A 86 -2.44 -4.81 4.32
N SER A 87 -1.26 -5.19 4.81
CA SER A 87 -0.04 -5.26 4.02
C SER A 87 0.04 -6.60 3.28
N ILE A 88 -0.07 -6.53 1.96
CA ILE A 88 -0.13 -7.70 1.09
C ILE A 88 1.27 -8.18 0.77
N ALA A 89 2.11 -7.27 0.27
CA ALA A 89 3.45 -7.58 -0.17
C ALA A 89 4.45 -6.47 0.18
N GLY A 90 5.71 -6.84 0.35
CA GLY A 90 6.84 -5.95 0.51
C GLY A 90 7.92 -6.26 -0.52
N HIS A 91 8.65 -5.23 -0.94
CA HIS A 91 9.82 -5.35 -1.79
C HIS A 91 10.93 -4.43 -1.27
N VAL A 92 12.17 -4.90 -1.35
CA VAL A 92 13.36 -4.11 -1.05
C VAL A 92 14.25 -4.17 -2.30
N ASP A 93 14.47 -3.03 -2.93
CA ASP A 93 15.36 -2.91 -4.09
C ASP A 93 16.80 -3.01 -3.59
N GLY A 94 17.38 -4.19 -3.75
CA GLY A 94 18.70 -4.57 -3.26
C GLY A 94 19.85 -4.12 -4.15
N ARG A 95 19.81 -2.92 -4.74
CA ARG A 95 21.05 -2.31 -5.28
C ARG A 95 21.92 -1.85 -4.12
N GLN A 96 22.71 -2.79 -3.58
CA GLN A 96 24.01 -2.47 -2.98
C GLN A 96 25.03 -2.23 -4.09
#